data_AF-U1QYC6-F1
#
_entry.id   AF-U1QYC6-F1
#
_cell.length_a   1.000
_cell.length_b   1.000
_cell.length_c   1.000
_cell.angle_alpha   90.00
_cell.angle_beta   90.00
_cell.angle_gamma   90.00
#
_symmetry.space_group_name_H-M   'P 1'
#
loop_
_entity.id
_entity.type
_entity.pdbx_description
1 polymer ?
#
loop_
_entity_poly.entity_id
_entity_poly.type
_entity_poly.pdbx_seq_one_letter_code
_entity_poly.pdbx_strand_id
1 'polypeptide(L)'
;RLAARFDTLRLDHDPLVTPTFPESHAEASARVGETTRQIVARETGAVLLVGHGLTIGGVVDGLVGSTDGVAAPLCGLTRVERDRDDGWRLDFSGDTSHL
;
A
#
# COMPACT_ATOMS: atom_id res chain seq x y z
N ARG A 1 -8.14 -2.13 25.78
CA ARG A 1 -7.11 -2.12 24.69
C ARG A 1 -7.81 -2.43 23.38
N LEU A 2 -7.40 -1.83 22.25
CA LEU A 2 -8.11 -1.95 20.96
C LEU A 2 -8.35 -3.42 20.55
N ALA A 3 -7.34 -4.28 20.73
CA ALA A 3 -7.42 -5.71 20.42
C ALA A 3 -8.43 -6.50 21.28
N ALA A 4 -8.81 -6.01 22.46
CA ALA A 4 -9.85 -6.65 23.26
C ALA A 4 -11.28 -6.33 22.78
N ARG A 5 -11.41 -5.39 21.83
CA ARG A 5 -12.70 -4.97 21.26
C ARG A 5 -12.92 -5.46 19.82
N PHE A 6 -11.85 -5.86 19.13
CA PHE A 6 -11.88 -6.24 17.72
C PHE A 6 -11.09 -7.54 17.53
N ASP A 7 -11.81 -8.66 17.41
CA ASP A 7 -11.21 -10.01 17.33
C ASP A 7 -10.31 -10.20 16.09
N THR A 8 -10.51 -9.39 15.05
CA THR A 8 -9.69 -9.41 13.83
C THR A 8 -8.40 -8.61 13.95
N LEU A 9 -8.22 -7.82 15.01
CA LEU A 9 -7.01 -7.01 15.18
C LEU A 9 -5.87 -7.87 15.69
N ARG A 10 -4.90 -8.15 14.81
CA ARG A 10 -3.63 -8.77 15.18
C ARG A 10 -2.60 -7.69 15.48
N LEU A 11 -2.06 -7.73 16.70
CA LEU A 11 -1.01 -6.79 17.12
C LEU A 11 0.39 -7.43 17.05
N ASP A 12 0.41 -8.76 17.08
CA ASP A 12 1.58 -9.61 16.89
C ASP A 12 1.83 -9.82 15.40
N HIS A 13 2.75 -9.04 14.83
CA HIS A 13 3.26 -9.30 13.49
C HIS A 13 4.76 -9.00 13.47
N ASP A 14 5.49 -9.84 12.73
CA ASP A 14 6.85 -9.51 12.33
C ASP A 14 6.78 -8.65 11.06
N PRO A 15 7.57 -7.55 10.98
CA PRO A 15 7.60 -6.73 9.78
C PRO A 15 8.15 -7.55 8.60
N LEU A 16 7.49 -7.47 7.45
CA LEU A 16 7.94 -8.13 6.21
C LEU A 16 9.28 -7.59 5.72
N VAL A 17 9.48 -6.29 5.90
CA VAL A 17 10.73 -5.58 5.61
C VAL A 17 11.03 -4.65 6.77
N THR A 18 12.24 -4.73 7.32
CA THR A 18 12.68 -3.85 8.42
C THR A 18 13.28 -2.56 7.85
N PRO A 19 12.71 -1.37 8.15
CA PRO A 19 13.30 -0.09 7.75
C PRO A 19 14.60 0.20 8.51
N THR A 20 15.51 0.96 7.91
CA THR A 20 16.72 1.48 8.56
C THR A 20 16.66 2.99 8.65
N PHE A 21 16.73 3.59 9.84
CA PHE A 21 16.62 5.05 9.98
C PHE A 21 18.02 5.73 10.07
N PRO A 22 18.25 6.85 9.37
CA PRO A 22 17.35 7.52 8.43
C PRO A 22 17.30 6.86 7.05
N GLU A 23 16.19 7.06 6.33
CA GLU A 23 16.03 6.67 4.91
C GLU A 23 15.92 7.93 4.04
N SER A 24 16.50 7.89 2.86
CA SER A 24 16.15 8.80 1.77
C SER A 24 14.74 8.51 1.23
N HIS A 25 14.20 9.45 0.47
CA HIS A 25 12.90 9.27 -0.19
C HIS A 25 12.88 8.05 -1.12
N ALA A 26 13.97 7.82 -1.87
CA ALA A 26 14.09 6.69 -2.79
C ALA A 26 14.15 5.35 -2.05
N GLU A 27 14.92 5.27 -0.96
CA GLU A 27 15.00 4.06 -0.12
C GLU A 27 13.63 3.73 0.50
N ALA A 28 12.95 4.75 1.04
CA ALA A 28 11.62 4.57 1.61
C ALA A 28 10.59 4.12 0.55
N SER A 29 10.62 4.70 -0.65
CA SER A 29 9.74 4.30 -1.76
C SER A 29 10.00 2.85 -2.19
N ALA A 30 11.27 2.48 -2.38
CA ALA A 30 11.67 1.13 -2.75
C ALA A 30 11.24 0.10 -1.70
N ARG A 31 11.42 0.41 -0.41
CA ARG A 31 10.98 -0.42 0.70
C ARG A 31 9.46 -0.59 0.73
N VAL A 32 8.70 0.49 0.52
CA VAL A 32 7.23 0.41 0.45
C VAL A 32 6.82 -0.51 -0.69
N GLY A 33 7.41 -0.36 -1.87
CA GLY A 33 7.12 -1.21 -3.03
C GLY A 33 7.42 -2.69 -2.77
N GLU A 34 8.57 -2.98 -2.17
CA GLU A 34 8.94 -4.35 -1.78
C GLU A 34 7.97 -4.94 -0.74
N THR A 35 7.66 -4.18 0.31
CA THR A 35 6.71 -4.61 1.34
C THR A 35 5.34 -4.90 0.71
N THR A 36 4.89 -4.04 -0.20
CA THR A 36 3.60 -4.17 -0.90
C THR A 36 3.54 -5.46 -1.73
N ARG A 37 4.58 -5.75 -2.53
CA ARG A 37 4.66 -7.00 -3.31
C ARG A 37 4.62 -8.23 -2.41
N GLN A 38 5.28 -8.21 -1.26
CA GLN A 38 5.22 -9.32 -0.31
C GLN A 38 3.83 -9.50 0.31
N ILE A 39 3.12 -8.41 0.65
CA ILE A 39 1.74 -8.47 1.17
C ILE A 39 0.81 -9.11 0.14
N VAL A 40 0.77 -8.57 -1.09
CA VAL A 40 -0.16 -9.06 -2.12
C VAL A 40 0.16 -10.46 -2.64
N ALA A 41 1.35 -10.97 -2.38
CA ALA A 41 1.72 -12.36 -2.66
C ALA A 41 1.28 -13.34 -1.55
N ARG A 42 1.08 -12.87 -0.32
CA ARG A 42 0.69 -13.69 0.85
C ARG A 42 -0.81 -13.70 1.09
N GLU A 43 -1.46 -12.57 0.84
CA GLU A 43 -2.88 -12.39 1.14
C GLU A 43 -3.77 -12.83 -0.02
N THR A 44 -4.93 -13.40 0.30
CA THR A 44 -5.98 -13.74 -0.69
C THR A 44 -7.12 -12.74 -0.62
N GLY A 45 -7.54 -12.21 -1.77
CA GLY A 45 -8.65 -11.26 -1.86
C GLY A 45 -8.20 -9.79 -1.82
N ALA A 46 -9.12 -8.91 -1.42
CA ALA A 46 -8.85 -7.48 -1.38
C ALA A 46 -8.03 -7.10 -0.14
N VAL A 47 -6.98 -6.29 -0.34
CA VAL A 47 -6.12 -5.76 0.73
C VAL A 47 -6.31 -4.25 0.80
N LEU A 48 -6.58 -3.73 2.00
CA LEU A 48 -6.61 -2.29 2.28
C LEU A 48 -5.32 -1.87 2.98
N LEU A 49 -4.59 -0.94 2.35
CA LEU A 49 -3.39 -0.34 2.92
C LEU A 49 -3.68 1.11 3.31
N VAL A 50 -3.31 1.50 4.52
CA VAL A 50 -3.49 2.86 5.05
C VAL A 50 -2.12 3.47 5.34
N GLY A 51 -1.87 4.67 4.83
CA GLY A 51 -0.58 5.33 4.97
C GLY A 51 -0.60 6.80 4.55
N HIS A 52 0.56 7.33 4.20
CA HIS A 52 0.75 8.72 3.78
C HIS A 52 1.01 8.82 2.26
N GLY A 53 1.14 10.03 1.72
CA GLY A 53 1.37 10.24 0.29
C GLY A 53 2.54 9.44 -0.29
N LEU A 54 3.68 9.37 0.42
CA LEU A 54 4.82 8.53 0.03
C LEU A 54 4.45 7.04 0.01
N THR A 55 3.66 6.57 0.98
CA THR A 55 3.19 5.19 1.01
C THR A 55 2.30 4.90 -0.20
N ILE A 56 1.37 5.78 -0.54
CA ILE A 56 0.50 5.61 -1.70
C ILE A 56 1.32 5.56 -3.00
N GLY A 57 2.24 6.50 -3.19
CA GLY A 57 3.16 6.50 -4.33
C GLY A 57 3.98 5.22 -4.42
N GLY A 58 4.62 4.79 -3.33
CA GLY A 58 5.44 3.58 -3.30
C GLY A 58 4.66 2.28 -3.50
N VAL A 59 3.39 2.21 -3.07
CA VAL A 59 2.49 1.07 -3.34
C VAL A 59 2.20 0.97 -4.83
N VAL A 60 1.83 2.10 -5.46
CA VAL A 60 1.52 2.12 -6.89
C VAL A 60 2.77 1.84 -7.72
N ASP A 61 3.89 2.48 -7.42
CA ASP A 61 5.18 2.22 -8.07
C ASP A 61 5.61 0.75 -7.90
N GLY A 62 5.50 0.20 -6.69
CA GLY A 62 5.92 -1.17 -6.41
C GLY A 62 5.15 -2.26 -7.15
N LEU A 63 3.90 -1.99 -7.54
CA LEU A 63 3.03 -2.92 -8.24
C LEU A 63 2.94 -2.62 -9.74
N VAL A 64 2.70 -1.36 -10.11
CA VAL A 64 2.45 -0.89 -11.49
C VAL A 64 3.75 -0.48 -12.18
N GLY A 65 4.78 -0.06 -11.45
CA GLY A 65 6.07 0.39 -11.99
C GLY A 65 6.09 1.85 -12.45
N SER A 66 5.06 2.64 -12.12
CA SER A 66 5.00 4.08 -12.37
C SER A 66 4.08 4.77 -11.38
N THR A 67 4.40 6.02 -11.01
CA THR A 67 3.54 6.90 -10.19
C THR A 67 2.70 7.87 -11.02
N ASP A 68 2.67 7.74 -12.34
CA ASP A 68 1.90 8.62 -13.21
C ASP A 68 0.41 8.59 -12.85
N GLY A 69 -0.18 9.77 -12.65
CA GLY A 69 -1.59 9.91 -12.27
C GLY A 69 -1.90 9.63 -10.80
N VAL A 70 -0.89 9.38 -9.96
CA VAL A 70 -1.10 9.18 -8.52
C VAL A 70 -1.39 10.49 -7.80
N ALA A 71 -2.50 10.49 -7.06
CA ALA A 71 -2.89 11.55 -6.13
C ALA A 71 -3.19 10.92 -4.76
N ALA A 72 -2.76 11.60 -3.69
CA ALA A 72 -2.96 11.17 -2.31
C ALA A 72 -3.52 12.30 -1.43
N PRO A 73 -4.73 12.82 -1.72
CA PRO A 73 -5.41 13.75 -0.82
C PRO A 73 -5.73 13.06 0.52
N LEU A 74 -6.03 13.86 1.55
CA LEU A 74 -6.47 13.32 2.84
C LEU A 74 -7.75 12.49 2.64
N CYS A 75 -7.76 11.30 3.25
CA CYS A 75 -8.83 10.31 3.09
C CYS A 75 -9.11 9.90 1.63
N GLY A 76 -8.20 10.15 0.68
CA GLY A 76 -8.36 9.71 -0.69
C GLY A 76 -8.22 8.20 -0.84
N LEU A 77 -9.09 7.59 -1.65
CA LEU A 77 -8.99 6.19 -2.02
C LEU A 77 -8.23 6.05 -3.34
N THR A 78 -7.25 5.16 -3.35
CA THR A 78 -6.51 4.75 -4.55
C THR A 78 -6.62 3.25 -4.70
N ARG A 79 -7.01 2.78 -5.89
CA ARG A 79 -7.22 1.37 -6.18
C ARG A 79 -6.28 0.91 -7.27
N VAL A 80 -5.59 -0.19 -7.00
CA VAL A 80 -4.76 -0.93 -7.95
C VAL A 80 -5.40 -2.30 -8.15
N GLU A 81 -5.52 -2.73 -9.40
CA GLU A 81 -6.10 -4.02 -9.77
C GLU A 81 -5.08 -4.90 -10.47
N ARG A 82 -5.18 -6.21 -10.23
CA ARG A 82 -4.41 -7.22 -10.96
C ARG A 82 -5.16 -7.57 -12.25
N ASP A 83 -4.48 -7.46 -13.37
CA ASP A 83 -4.98 -7.85 -14.69
C ASP A 83 -4.93 -9.37 -14.86
N ARG A 84 -5.52 -9.86 -15.96
CA ARG A 84 -5.59 -11.30 -16.26
C ARG A 84 -4.23 -11.93 -16.58
N ASP A 85 -3.27 -11.12 -17.01
CA ASP A 85 -1.92 -11.55 -17.43
C ASP A 85 -0.87 -11.32 -16.31
N ASP A 86 -1.30 -11.35 -15.04
CA ASP A 86 -0.47 -11.12 -13.85
C ASP A 86 0.16 -9.72 -13.70
N GLY A 87 -0.18 -8.78 -14.60
CA GLY A 87 0.17 -7.36 -14.46
C GLY A 87 -0.68 -6.63 -13.42
N TRP A 88 -0.23 -5.46 -12.99
CA TRP A 88 -1.01 -4.54 -12.14
C TRP A 88 -1.30 -3.25 -12.89
N ARG A 89 -2.49 -2.70 -12.69
CA ARG A 89 -2.88 -1.38 -13.22
C ARG A 89 -3.45 -0.49 -12.12
N LEU A 90 -3.19 0.81 -12.23
CA LEU A 90 -3.90 1.83 -11.46
C LEU A 90 -5.32 1.97 -12.03
N ASP A 91 -6.35 1.69 -11.22
CA ASP A 91 -7.75 1.79 -11.63
C ASP A 91 -8.29 3.22 -11.42
N PHE A 92 -8.13 3.74 -10.20
CA PHE A 92 -8.36 5.15 -9.88
C PHE A 92 -7.44 5.61 -8.75
N SER A 93 -7.25 6.92 -8.63
CA SER A 93 -6.42 7.49 -7.56
C SER A 93 -7.08 8.70 -6.92
N GLY A 94 -6.95 8.79 -5.60
CA GLY A 94 -7.34 9.97 -4.82
C GLY A 94 -8.85 10.25 -4.85
N ASP A 95 -9.71 9.23 -4.99
CA ASP A 95 -11.15 9.43 -4.92
C ASP A 95 -11.59 9.85 -3.51
N THR A 96 -12.28 10.98 -3.43
CA THR A 96 -12.85 11.54 -2.20
C THR A 96 -14.37 11.63 -2.26
N SER A 97 -15.02 10.96 -3.21
CA SER A 97 -16.48 11.01 -3.39
C SER A 97 -17.30 10.45 -2.23
N HIS A 98 -16.64 9.70 -1.34
CA HIS A 98 -17.23 9.08 -0.15
C HIS A 98 -17.25 9.98 1.10
N LEU A 99 -16.64 11.18 1.03
CA LEU A 99 -16.64 12.18 2.10
C LEU A 99 -17.87 13.08 2.01
#